data_AF-A0A447U6E7-F1
#
_entry.id   AF-A0A447U6E7-F1
#
_cell.length_a   1.000
_cell.length_b   1.000
_cell.length_c   1.000
_cell.angle_alpha   90.00
_cell.angle_beta   90.00
_cell.angle_gamma   90.00
#
_symmetry.space_group_name_H-M   'P 1'
#
loop_
_entity.id
_entity.type
_entity.pdbx_description
1 polymer ?
#
loop_
_entity_poly.entity_id
_entity_poly.type
_entity_poly.pdbx_seq_one_letter_code
_entity_poly.pdbx_strand_id
1 'polypeptide(L)'
;MLNYVLKRLLGLIPTLLIVAVLVFLFVHLLPGDPARLIAGPEADAQVIALVRQQLGLDQPLHVQFWRYITHVLQGDFGTSMVSRRPVSEEIASRFFADAVADDNQYDMGGAVWHGDRHRRRRVA
;
A
#
# COMPACT_ATOMS: atom_id res chain seq x y z
N MET A 1 -16.95 30.89 -7.11
CA MET A 1 -15.82 30.00 -6.79
C MET A 1 -16.25 28.78 -5.96
N LEU A 2 -16.85 28.95 -4.77
CA LEU A 2 -17.26 27.82 -3.91
C LEU A 2 -18.20 26.81 -4.62
N ASN A 3 -19.22 27.29 -5.34
CA ASN A 3 -20.16 26.43 -6.08
C ASN A 3 -19.49 25.61 -7.21
N TYR A 4 -18.40 26.15 -7.79
CA TYR A 4 -17.61 25.45 -8.80
C TYR A 4 -16.74 24.35 -8.16
N VAL A 5 -16.12 24.66 -7.00
CA VAL A 5 -15.35 23.68 -6.23
C VAL A 5 -16.23 22.53 -5.74
N LEU A 6 -17.43 22.82 -5.22
CA LEU A 6 -18.41 21.79 -4.84
C LEU A 6 -18.82 20.91 -6.01
N LYS A 7 -19.20 21.49 -7.16
CA LYS A 7 -19.53 20.70 -8.35
C LYS A 7 -18.38 19.81 -8.81
N ARG A 8 -17.14 20.29 -8.71
CA ARG A 8 -15.95 19.53 -9.06
C ARG A 8 -15.68 18.39 -8.07
N LEU A 9 -15.84 18.63 -6.78
CA LEU A 9 -15.73 17.60 -5.73
C LEU A 9 -16.83 16.54 -5.87
N LEU A 10 -18.08 16.94 -6.08
CA LEU A 10 -19.17 15.99 -6.31
C LEU A 10 -18.95 15.16 -7.58
N GLY A 11 -18.37 15.75 -8.63
CA GLY A 11 -18.01 15.01 -9.85
C GLY A 11 -16.89 13.99 -9.68
N LEU A 12 -16.03 14.15 -8.66
CA LEU A 12 -14.97 13.20 -8.33
C LEU A 12 -15.49 11.97 -7.59
N ILE A 13 -16.53 12.13 -6.75
CA ILE A 13 -17.11 11.04 -5.96
C ILE A 13 -17.46 9.81 -6.82
N PRO A 14 -18.25 9.91 -7.91
CA PRO A 14 -18.60 8.74 -8.70
C PRO A 14 -17.37 8.08 -9.34
N THR A 15 -16.39 8.87 -9.80
CA THR A 15 -15.14 8.34 -10.36
C THR A 15 -14.35 7.55 -9.33
N LEU A 16 -14.16 8.11 -8.13
CA LEU A 16 -13.47 7.41 -7.04
C LEU A 16 -14.22 6.16 -6.60
N LEU A 17 -15.56 6.22 -6.56
CA LEU A 17 -16.38 5.07 -6.20
C LEU A 17 -16.23 3.93 -7.24
N ILE A 18 -16.26 4.24 -8.53
CA ILE A 18 -16.05 3.25 -9.60
C ILE A 18 -14.68 2.60 -9.44
N VAL A 19 -13.62 3.40 -9.27
CA VAL A 19 -12.25 2.89 -9.07
C VAL A 19 -12.18 2.01 -7.81
N ALA A 20 -12.77 2.44 -6.69
CA ALA A 20 -12.79 1.68 -5.45
C ALA A 20 -13.52 0.34 -5.61
N VAL A 21 -14.66 0.30 -6.29
CA VAL A 21 -15.39 -0.94 -6.60
C VAL A 21 -14.53 -1.86 -7.46
N LEU A 22 -13.91 -1.32 -8.52
CA LEU A 22 -13.05 -2.12 -9.40
C LEU A 22 -11.88 -2.72 -8.62
N VAL A 23 -11.14 -1.92 -7.85
CA VAL A 23 -10.02 -2.40 -7.03
C VAL A 23 -10.49 -3.45 -6.02
N PHE A 24 -11.61 -3.20 -5.33
CA PHE A 24 -12.18 -4.15 -4.38
C PHE A 24 -12.50 -5.49 -5.03
N LEU A 25 -13.14 -5.48 -6.21
CA LEU A 25 -13.44 -6.69 -6.96
C LEU A 25 -12.17 -7.38 -7.47
N PHE A 26 -11.19 -6.62 -7.97
CA PHE A 26 -9.90 -7.18 -8.39
C PHE A 26 -9.21 -7.94 -7.26
N VAL A 27 -9.21 -7.38 -6.05
CA VAL A 27 -8.64 -8.06 -4.87
C VAL A 27 -9.40 -9.35 -4.54
N HIS A 28 -10.73 -9.36 -4.68
CA HIS A 28 -11.55 -10.56 -4.44
C HIS A 28 -11.44 -11.63 -5.55
N LEU A 29 -11.03 -11.23 -6.76
CA LEU A 29 -10.79 -12.14 -7.88
C LEU A 29 -9.39 -12.80 -7.82
N LEU A 30 -8.47 -12.24 -7.02
CA LEU A 30 -7.15 -12.85 -6.86
C LEU A 30 -7.30 -14.24 -6.24
N PRO A 31 -6.69 -15.29 -6.83
CA PRO A 31 -6.73 -16.62 -6.27
C PRO A 31 -5.90 -16.64 -4.97
N GLY A 32 -6.57 -16.76 -3.85
CA GLY A 32 -5.95 -16.81 -2.52
C GLY A 32 -6.94 -16.44 -1.44
N ASP A 33 -6.96 -17.19 -0.34
CA ASP A 33 -7.79 -16.84 0.82
C ASP A 33 -6.99 -15.92 1.75
N PRO A 34 -7.38 -14.64 1.93
CA PRO A 34 -6.68 -13.75 2.84
C PRO A 34 -6.65 -14.28 4.28
N ALA A 35 -7.65 -15.07 4.68
CA ALA A 35 -7.63 -15.74 5.98
C ALA A 35 -6.48 -16.76 6.08
N ARG A 36 -6.16 -17.49 4.99
CA ARG A 36 -5.02 -18.42 4.94
C ARG A 36 -3.68 -17.69 4.93
N LEU A 37 -3.61 -16.55 4.22
CA LEU A 37 -2.40 -15.74 4.21
C LEU A 37 -2.05 -15.21 5.60
N ILE A 38 -3.06 -14.82 6.37
CA ILE A 38 -2.88 -14.31 7.73
C ILE A 38 -2.67 -15.45 8.74
N ALA A 39 -3.42 -16.54 8.64
CA ALA A 39 -3.30 -17.68 9.55
C ALA A 39 -1.96 -18.42 9.38
N GLY A 40 -1.39 -18.39 8.18
CA GLY A 40 -0.15 -19.08 7.83
C GLY A 40 -0.42 -20.40 7.07
N PRO A 41 0.59 -20.91 6.34
CA PRO A 41 0.42 -22.07 5.45
C PRO A 41 0.10 -23.37 6.20
N GLU A 42 0.55 -23.51 7.46
CA GLU A 42 0.34 -24.70 8.30
C GLU A 42 -0.86 -24.56 9.26
N ALA A 43 -1.66 -23.49 9.12
CA ALA A 43 -2.78 -23.26 10.02
C ALA A 43 -3.91 -24.27 9.78
N ASP A 44 -4.43 -24.81 10.88
CA ASP A 44 -5.51 -25.77 10.83
C ASP A 44 -6.81 -25.13 10.31
N ALA A 45 -7.72 -25.93 9.73
CA ALA A 45 -8.95 -25.42 9.10
C ALA A 45 -9.82 -24.61 10.08
N GLN A 46 -9.78 -24.96 11.36
CA GLN A 46 -10.48 -24.27 12.45
C GLN A 46 -9.92 -22.87 12.69
N VAL A 47 -8.58 -22.72 12.63
CA VAL A 47 -7.90 -21.42 12.79
C VAL A 47 -8.22 -20.52 11.59
N ILE A 48 -8.20 -21.06 10.37
CA ILE A 48 -8.56 -20.32 9.16
C ILE A 48 -9.99 -19.80 9.25
N ALA A 49 -10.95 -20.63 9.68
CA ALA A 49 -12.35 -20.22 9.84
C ALA A 49 -12.51 -19.11 10.89
N LEU A 50 -11.79 -19.21 12.01
CA LEU A 50 -11.78 -18.18 13.05
C LEU A 50 -11.23 -16.85 12.52
N VAL A 51 -10.09 -16.87 11.83
CA VAL A 51 -9.50 -15.69 11.20
C VAL A 51 -10.43 -15.10 10.15
N ARG A 52 -11.11 -15.95 9.36
CA ARG A 52 -12.09 -15.51 8.36
C ARG A 52 -13.24 -14.73 8.99
N GLN A 53 -13.75 -15.22 10.13
CA GLN A 53 -14.80 -14.55 10.89
C GLN A 53 -14.30 -13.24 11.53
N GLN A 54 -13.09 -13.23 12.09
CA GLN A 54 -12.49 -12.02 12.68
C GLN A 54 -12.29 -10.90 11.65
N LEU A 55 -11.88 -11.26 10.42
CA LEU A 55 -11.77 -10.34 9.30
C LEU A 55 -13.12 -10.01 8.65
N GLY A 56 -14.20 -10.70 9.06
CA GLY A 56 -15.54 -10.63 8.48
C GLY A 56 -15.57 -10.94 6.99
N LEU A 57 -14.74 -11.89 6.54
CA LEU A 57 -14.68 -12.42 5.18
C LEU A 57 -15.79 -13.48 4.93
N ASP A 58 -16.54 -13.82 5.98
CA ASP A 58 -17.76 -14.64 5.97
C ASP A 58 -19.01 -13.83 5.60
N GLN A 59 -18.93 -12.50 5.61
CA GLN A 59 -20.05 -11.60 5.33
C GLN A 59 -20.32 -11.44 3.82
N PRO A 60 -21.53 -11.06 3.40
CA PRO A 60 -21.82 -10.76 2.00
C PRO A 60 -20.93 -9.63 1.45
N LEU A 61 -20.55 -9.71 0.16
CA LEU A 61 -19.62 -8.76 -0.47
C LEU A 61 -20.03 -7.29 -0.34
N HIS A 62 -21.32 -6.98 -0.39
CA HIS A 62 -21.82 -5.62 -0.22
C HIS A 62 -21.57 -5.07 1.19
N VAL A 63 -21.66 -5.92 2.23
CA VAL A 63 -21.35 -5.54 3.62
C VAL A 63 -19.85 -5.32 3.77
N GLN A 64 -19.03 -6.21 3.19
CA GLN A 64 -17.58 -6.06 3.19
C GLN A 64 -17.14 -4.76 2.50
N PHE A 65 -17.75 -4.43 1.36
CA PHE A 65 -17.49 -3.19 0.63
C PHE A 65 -17.93 -1.95 1.42
N TRP A 66 -19.12 -1.97 2.02
CA TRP A 66 -19.60 -0.85 2.82
C TRP A 66 -18.69 -0.58 4.01
N ARG A 67 -18.26 -1.63 4.71
CA ARG A 67 -17.27 -1.55 5.78
C ARG A 67 -15.96 -0.96 5.27
N TYR A 68 -15.44 -1.44 4.14
CA TYR A 68 -14.21 -0.93 3.53
C TYR A 68 -14.30 0.58 3.24
N ILE A 69 -15.35 1.03 2.56
CA ILE A 69 -15.55 2.45 2.26
C ILE A 69 -15.66 3.29 3.53
N THR A 70 -16.37 2.81 4.54
CA THR A 70 -16.55 3.53 5.81
C THR A 70 -15.22 3.76 6.53
N HIS A 71 -14.36 2.73 6.62
CA HIS A 71 -13.03 2.84 7.23
C HIS A 71 -12.13 3.79 6.43
N VAL A 72 -12.10 3.64 5.10
CA VAL A 72 -11.31 4.51 4.21
C VAL A 72 -11.71 5.99 4.34
N LEU A 73 -13.00 6.29 4.41
CA LEU A 73 -13.49 7.66 4.62
C LEU A 73 -13.13 8.24 6.00
N GLN A 74 -12.92 7.38 7.00
CA GLN A 74 -12.43 7.77 8.32
C GLN A 74 -10.89 7.88 8.37
N GLY A 75 -10.19 7.57 7.27
CA GLY A 75 -8.73 7.53 7.20
C GLY A 75 -8.12 6.24 7.76
N ASP A 76 -8.94 5.23 8.04
CA ASP A 76 -8.49 3.90 8.44
C ASP A 76 -8.35 3.01 7.20
N PHE A 77 -7.10 2.77 6.81
CA PHE A 77 -6.75 1.89 5.69
C PHE A 77 -6.53 0.43 6.13
N GLY A 78 -6.74 0.13 7.41
CA GLY A 78 -6.50 -1.16 8.02
C GLY A 78 -5.04 -1.40 8.38
N THR A 79 -4.76 -2.64 8.77
CA THR A 79 -3.42 -3.12 9.16
C THR A 79 -2.79 -3.90 8.03
N SER A 80 -1.51 -3.66 7.76
CA SER A 80 -0.72 -4.41 6.80
C SER A 80 -0.60 -5.88 7.23
N MET A 81 -0.90 -6.80 6.32
CA MET A 81 -0.76 -8.24 6.58
C MET A 81 0.71 -8.67 6.68
N VAL A 82 1.63 -7.88 6.12
CA VAL A 82 3.09 -8.16 6.12
C VAL A 82 3.75 -7.57 7.36
N SER A 83 3.59 -6.26 7.57
CA SER A 83 4.29 -5.51 8.63
C SER A 83 3.52 -5.48 9.95
N ARG A 84 2.26 -5.92 9.98
CA ARG A 84 1.34 -5.86 11.14
C ARG A 84 1.19 -4.46 11.74
N ARG A 85 1.41 -3.41 10.94
CA ARG A 85 1.27 -2.01 11.32
C ARG A 85 0.11 -1.34 10.58
N PRO A 86 -0.47 -0.25 11.12
CA PRO A 86 -1.44 0.55 10.38
C PRO A 86 -0.85 0.99 9.04
N VAL A 87 -1.59 0.80 7.95
CA VAL A 87 -1.14 1.16 6.60
C VAL A 87 -0.90 2.67 6.50
N SER A 88 -1.67 3.48 7.24
CA SER A 88 -1.48 4.93 7.35
C SER A 88 -0.08 5.31 7.84
N GLU A 89 0.45 4.61 8.85
CA GLU A 89 1.81 4.84 9.37
C GLU A 89 2.88 4.44 8.36
N GLU A 90 2.66 3.35 7.62
CA GLU A 90 3.60 2.89 6.59
C GLU A 90 3.64 3.83 5.38
N ILE A 91 2.49 4.39 5.01
CA ILE A 91 2.40 5.43 3.98
C ILE A 91 3.12 6.69 4.48
N ALA A 92 2.79 7.15 5.69
CA ALA A 92 3.41 8.34 6.27
C ALA A 92 4.93 8.21 6.35
N SER A 93 5.45 7.08 6.83
CA SER A 93 6.89 6.87 6.97
C SER A 93 7.64 6.96 5.64
N ARG A 94 7.06 6.43 4.55
CA ARG A 94 7.66 6.50 3.21
C ARG A 94 7.59 7.91 2.62
N PHE A 95 6.46 8.59 2.76
CA PHE A 95 6.32 9.99 2.31
C PHE A 95 7.30 10.93 3.03
N PHE A 96 7.50 10.76 4.34
CA PHE A 96 8.46 11.57 5.10
C PHE A 96 9.91 11.14 4.88
N ALA A 97 10.18 9.86 4.62
CA ALA A 97 11.54 9.38 4.33
C ALA A 97 12.09 9.97 3.03
N ASP A 98 11.29 10.03 1.96
CA ASP A 98 11.70 10.64 0.70
C ASP A 98 11.95 12.15 0.86
N ALA A 99 11.15 12.83 1.70
CA ALA A 99 11.33 14.25 2.00
C ALA A 99 12.62 14.55 2.80
N VAL A 100 13.07 13.62 3.66
CA VAL A 100 14.31 13.76 4.44
C VAL A 100 15.54 13.31 3.62
N ALA A 101 15.38 12.38 2.69
CA ALA A 101 16.47 11.87 1.86
C ALA A 101 16.98 12.88 0.82
N ASP A 102 16.12 13.80 0.34
CA ASP A 102 16.48 14.82 -0.65
C ASP A 102 17.45 15.88 -0.09
N ASP A 103 17.42 16.18 1.22
CA ASP A 103 18.31 17.19 1.83
C ASP A 103 19.76 16.69 1.95
N ASN A 104 19.98 15.38 2.11
CA ASN A 104 21.29 14.81 2.43
C ASN A 104 22.08 14.33 1.19
N GLN A 105 21.48 14.35 0.00
CA GLN A 105 22.10 13.87 -1.24
C GLN A 105 23.01 14.94 -1.89
N TYR A 106 22.85 16.23 -1.56
CA TYR A 106 23.65 17.32 -2.14
C TYR A 106 25.00 17.56 -1.47
N ASP A 107 25.28 16.92 -0.33
CA ASP A 107 26.52 17.14 0.46
C ASP A 107 27.63 16.09 0.19
N MET A 108 27.37 15.08 -0.64
CA MET A 108 28.32 13.99 -0.88
C MET A 108 28.73 13.90 -2.35
N GLY A 109 29.75 14.66 -2.74
CA GLY A 109 30.60 14.26 -3.87
C GLY A 109 31.19 15.32 -4.78
N GLY A 110 31.88 16.32 -4.23
CA GLY A 110 33.00 17.00 -4.92
C GLY A 110 34.20 16.07 -5.17
N ALA A 111 33.96 14.79 -5.48
CA ALA A 111 34.98 13.79 -5.73
C ALA A 111 35.40 13.87 -7.21
N VAL A 112 36.38 14.74 -7.43
CA VAL A 112 37.32 14.83 -8.56
C VAL A 112 37.41 13.52 -9.36
N TRP A 113 36.86 13.53 -10.57
CA TRP A 113 37.18 12.55 -11.61
C TRP A 113 38.62 12.78 -12.09
N HIS A 114 39.61 12.20 -11.41
CA HIS A 114 40.98 12.15 -11.90
C HIS A 114 41.14 10.91 -12.79
N GLY A 115 40.88 11.11 -14.09
CA GLY A 115 41.14 10.10 -15.11
C GLY A 115 42.63 9.86 -15.29
N ASP A 116 43.20 8.96 -14.50
CA ASP A 116 44.59 8.52 -14.65
C ASP A 116 44.63 7.16 -15.36
N ARG A 117 44.61 7.22 -16.70
CA ARG A 117 44.84 6.06 -17.55
C ARG A 117 46.32 5.96 -17.85
N HIS A 118 47.15 5.36 -16.99
CA HIS A 118 48.44 4.83 -17.44
C HIS A 118 49.04 3.74 -16.52
N ARG A 119 49.53 2.68 -17.20
CA ARG A 119 50.60 1.71 -16.81
C ARG A 119 50.16 0.56 -15.87
N ARG A 120 50.46 -0.73 -16.11
CA ARG A 120 51.56 -1.47 -16.82
C ARG A 120 51.03 -2.85 -17.28
N ARG A 121 51.21 -3.28 -18.54
CA ARG A 121 52.33 -4.10 -19.11
C ARG A 121 52.53 -5.51 -18.54
N ARG A 122 52.41 -6.50 -19.45
CA ARG A 122 53.00 -7.88 -19.55
C ARG A 122 52.72 -8.80 -18.37
N VAL A 123 52.39 -10.08 -18.52
CA VAL A 123 53.11 -11.26 -19.08
C VAL A 123 52.01 -12.35 -19.21
N ALA A 124 51.97 -13.37 -20.06
CA ALA A 124 52.90 -14.05 -20.96
C ALA A 124 52.06 -14.66 -22.10
#